data_AF-A0A954MSR5-F1
#
_entry.id   AF-A0A954MSR5-F1
#
_cell.length_a   1.000
_cell.length_b   1.000
_cell.length_c   1.000
_cell.angle_alpha   90.00
_cell.angle_beta   90.00
_cell.angle_gamma   90.00
#
_symmetry.space_group_name_H-M   'P 1'
#
loop_
_entity.id
_entity.type
_entity.pdbx_description
1 polymer ?
#
loop_
_entity_poly.entity_id
_entity_poly.type
_entity_poly.pdbx_seq_one_letter_code
_entity_poly.pdbx_strand_id
1 'polypeptide(L)'
;MVALIEREYYQPNSGILWTRLPTLLLGTLGVAVAGGWLLSFLHLRGWYVTLLFPILVSVGIGLTLELGCKHAHCRYRWFAGGIGGTAGFVCYLGYYYFEMIQKLPPGMEWRIDLLPGFIHFKLANDVIQIFDFPGIGNQNRQPSFFFNCLFESAEFAFCIAFPSSVGWSQTKKFFSLEAREWMTRETFYLSPGSGLGFAQSLTNGRVSEFLARAVPADDVRSASNYHLDYVSNASTSPLEYPIYLTVEDLSPGKFLWWNIPYLQTVLSGIRLTPEEILAIYKRFPKLKKNLESQISGLDEINPTAPDALEANLLDIEPATMERIEPEFRGAVRTSGYQWKVIALNMVDVHILRTGGGLGLLGGWFVKNNPSSPMAFLILVGVVLFLYGSINGLFYPFHRSHRWLSRRLKEEISKRKAPYVRADDPDVYSVQLISRENFLNGRAMSPDDILLMKFDERHKLILMEGDEYRYKIPFAAIRHSRVQRFLLDQTGFIEIWTVRLIVHFEDGRKEMLLREMETKLSQRENRGRKITALEISRRIQTLRGITDSTNPT
;
A
#
# COMPACT_ATOMS: atom_id res chain seq x y z
N MET A 1 -26.74 -3.22 -21.94
CA MET A 1 -25.54 -4.05 -22.16
C MET A 1 -25.21 -4.23 -23.64
N VAL A 2 -26.19 -4.48 -24.52
CA VAL A 2 -25.94 -4.63 -25.98
C VAL A 2 -25.15 -3.46 -26.59
N ALA A 3 -25.49 -2.20 -26.25
CA ALA A 3 -24.80 -1.03 -26.80
C ALA A 3 -23.32 -0.88 -26.36
N LEU A 4 -22.88 -1.54 -25.28
CA LEU A 4 -21.46 -1.57 -24.91
C LEU A 4 -20.69 -2.61 -25.72
N ILE A 5 -21.34 -3.71 -26.13
CA ILE A 5 -20.69 -4.81 -26.87
C ILE A 5 -20.23 -4.32 -28.26
N GLU A 6 -20.95 -3.39 -28.86
CA GLU A 6 -20.62 -2.81 -30.17
C GLU A 6 -19.51 -1.75 -30.14
N ARG A 7 -19.11 -1.29 -28.95
CA ARG A 7 -18.04 -0.28 -28.84
C ARG A 7 -16.69 -0.87 -29.21
N GLU A 8 -15.83 0.00 -29.73
CA GLU A 8 -14.44 -0.37 -30.00
C GLU A 8 -13.69 -0.53 -28.67
N TYR A 9 -13.12 -1.71 -28.47
CA TYR A 9 -12.26 -2.03 -27.32
C TYR A 9 -10.81 -1.94 -27.72
N TYR A 10 -9.95 -1.53 -26.79
CA TYR A 10 -8.52 -1.61 -26.97
C TYR A 10 -8.10 -3.06 -27.23
N GLN A 11 -7.54 -3.33 -28.41
CA GLN A 11 -7.01 -4.64 -28.76
C GLN A 11 -5.48 -4.66 -28.55
N PRO A 12 -4.97 -5.33 -27.50
CA PRO A 12 -3.54 -5.40 -27.24
C PRO A 12 -2.77 -6.21 -28.29
N ASN A 13 -3.47 -6.98 -29.12
CA ASN A 13 -2.90 -7.95 -30.04
C ASN A 13 -2.32 -7.36 -31.33
N SER A 14 -2.29 -6.04 -31.49
CA SER A 14 -1.79 -5.41 -32.72
C SER A 14 -0.25 -5.37 -32.80
N GLY A 15 0.40 -6.53 -32.84
CA GLY A 15 1.76 -6.66 -33.37
C GLY A 15 2.93 -6.38 -32.42
N ILE A 16 3.99 -7.17 -32.63
CA ILE A 16 5.36 -6.88 -32.19
C ILE A 16 6.07 -6.30 -33.42
N LEU A 17 6.88 -5.26 -33.26
CA LEU A 17 7.79 -4.84 -34.33
C LEU A 17 8.91 -5.88 -34.46
N TRP A 18 8.70 -6.88 -35.32
CA TRP A 18 9.63 -8.00 -35.53
C TRP A 18 11.06 -7.54 -35.83
N THR A 19 11.23 -6.39 -36.47
CA THR A 19 12.55 -5.79 -36.77
C THR A 19 13.34 -5.38 -35.52
N ARG A 20 12.67 -5.09 -34.40
CA ARG A 20 13.29 -4.69 -33.13
C ARG A 20 13.36 -5.83 -32.11
N LEU A 21 12.75 -6.97 -32.41
CA LEU A 21 12.74 -8.12 -31.53
C LEU A 21 14.15 -8.67 -31.21
N PRO A 22 15.09 -8.76 -32.18
CA PRO A 22 16.46 -9.21 -31.87
C PRO A 22 17.14 -8.34 -30.81
N THR A 23 16.97 -7.01 -30.86
CA THR A 23 17.54 -6.08 -29.88
C THR A 23 16.96 -6.33 -28.48
N LEU A 24 15.64 -6.55 -28.38
CA LEU A 24 15.00 -6.89 -27.11
C LEU A 24 15.55 -8.21 -26.54
N LEU A 25 15.64 -9.26 -27.37
CA LEU A 25 16.12 -10.57 -26.95
C LEU A 25 17.60 -10.55 -26.56
N LEU A 26 18.46 -10.02 -27.44
CA LEU A 26 19.90 -9.95 -27.21
C LEU A 26 20.24 -9.04 -26.02
N GLY A 27 19.56 -7.91 -25.88
CA GLY A 27 19.75 -7.01 -24.73
C GLY A 27 19.37 -7.68 -23.42
N THR A 28 18.19 -8.30 -23.34
CA THR A 28 17.71 -8.92 -22.10
C THR A 28 18.51 -10.17 -21.74
N LEU A 29 18.80 -11.05 -22.71
CA LEU A 29 19.61 -12.26 -22.49
C LEU A 29 21.07 -11.91 -22.20
N GLY A 30 21.63 -10.89 -22.85
CA GLY A 30 22.98 -10.41 -22.59
C GLY A 30 23.13 -9.92 -21.14
N VAL A 31 22.18 -9.13 -20.65
CA VAL A 31 22.15 -8.68 -19.24
C VAL A 31 21.97 -9.86 -18.29
N ALA A 32 21.17 -10.87 -18.64
CA ALA A 32 21.02 -12.08 -17.83
C ALA A 32 22.33 -12.87 -17.70
N VAL A 33 23.06 -13.07 -18.80
CA VAL A 33 24.36 -13.76 -18.79
C VAL A 33 25.38 -12.96 -17.96
N ALA A 34 25.46 -11.64 -18.17
CA ALA A 34 26.32 -10.76 -17.37
C ALA A 34 25.95 -10.78 -15.88
N GLY A 35 24.65 -10.85 -15.57
CA GLY A 35 24.12 -11.00 -14.23
C GLY A 35 24.56 -12.31 -13.57
N GLY A 36 24.42 -13.45 -14.27
CA GLY A 36 24.90 -14.74 -13.80
C GLY A 36 26.41 -14.73 -13.53
N TRP A 37 27.20 -14.13 -14.43
CA TRP A 37 28.64 -13.96 -14.23
C TRP A 37 28.96 -13.09 -12.99
N LEU A 38 28.23 -11.98 -12.81
CA LEU A 38 28.41 -11.08 -11.67
C LEU A 38 28.08 -11.76 -10.34
N LEU A 39 26.99 -12.53 -10.27
CA LEU A 39 26.63 -13.30 -9.07
C LEU A 39 27.72 -14.32 -8.72
N SER A 40 28.25 -15.03 -9.74
CA SER A 40 29.37 -15.96 -9.57
C SER A 40 30.62 -15.26 -9.05
N PHE A 41 30.97 -14.11 -9.64
CA PHE A 41 32.09 -13.28 -9.19
C PHE A 41 31.95 -12.83 -7.72
N LEU A 42 30.78 -12.30 -7.34
CA LEU A 42 30.52 -11.86 -5.96
C LEU A 42 30.60 -13.02 -4.97
N HIS A 43 30.10 -14.19 -5.36
CA HIS A 43 30.17 -15.40 -4.54
C HIS A 43 31.61 -15.83 -4.31
N LEU A 44 32.42 -15.92 -5.36
CA LEU A 44 33.82 -16.31 -5.27
C LEU A 44 34.69 -15.31 -4.49
N ARG A 45 34.25 -14.04 -4.40
CA ARG A 45 34.90 -13.01 -3.58
C ARG A 45 34.40 -12.96 -2.13
N GLY A 46 33.42 -13.79 -1.76
CA GLY A 46 32.80 -13.78 -0.43
C GLY A 46 31.96 -12.54 -0.15
N TRP A 47 31.55 -11.81 -1.20
CA TRP A 47 30.68 -10.63 -1.09
C TRP A 47 29.22 -10.95 -1.34
N TYR A 48 28.89 -12.19 -1.66
CA TYR A 48 27.53 -12.60 -1.97
C TYR A 48 26.64 -12.61 -0.74
N VAL A 49 25.79 -11.59 -0.63
CA VAL A 49 24.67 -11.54 0.31
C VAL A 49 23.48 -12.26 -0.29
N THR A 50 23.14 -13.41 0.30
CA THR A 50 21.98 -14.25 -0.04
C THR A 50 20.71 -13.39 -0.16
N LEU A 51 19.90 -13.64 -1.19
CA LEU A 51 18.72 -12.89 -1.63
C LEU A 51 18.97 -11.48 -2.18
N LEU A 52 19.84 -10.67 -1.57
CA LEU A 52 20.00 -9.27 -1.96
C LEU A 52 20.53 -9.11 -3.39
N PHE A 53 21.65 -9.74 -3.72
CA PHE A 53 22.25 -9.59 -5.06
C PHE A 53 21.42 -10.21 -6.18
N PRO A 54 20.82 -11.41 -6.02
CA PRO A 54 19.87 -11.95 -6.98
C PRO A 54 18.71 -10.99 -7.26
N ILE A 55 18.15 -10.35 -6.24
CA ILE A 55 17.08 -9.36 -6.41
C ILE A 55 17.59 -8.16 -7.22
N LEU A 56 18.77 -7.62 -6.90
CA LEU A 56 19.35 -6.48 -7.64
C LEU A 56 19.61 -6.81 -9.11
N VAL A 57 20.16 -7.99 -9.41
CA VAL A 57 20.37 -8.45 -10.78
C VAL A 57 19.03 -8.65 -11.50
N SER A 58 18.03 -9.22 -10.82
CA SER A 58 16.67 -9.37 -11.35
C SER A 58 16.02 -8.03 -11.68
N VAL A 59 16.24 -7.01 -10.85
CA VAL A 59 15.82 -5.63 -11.13
C VAL A 59 16.48 -5.11 -12.40
N GLY A 60 17.79 -5.31 -12.56
CA GLY A 60 18.52 -4.96 -13.78
C GLY A 60 17.91 -5.60 -15.04
N ILE A 61 17.67 -6.92 -15.00
CA ILE A 61 17.04 -7.65 -16.11
C ILE A 61 15.63 -7.09 -16.39
N GLY A 62 14.83 -6.85 -15.34
CA GLY A 62 13.48 -6.28 -15.47
C GLY A 62 13.49 -4.90 -16.12
N LEU A 63 14.41 -4.01 -15.74
CA LEU A 63 14.55 -2.68 -16.34
C LEU A 63 14.97 -2.75 -17.82
N THR A 64 15.92 -3.62 -18.16
CA THR A 64 16.32 -3.86 -19.56
C THR A 64 15.14 -4.38 -20.38
N LEU A 65 14.37 -5.31 -19.82
CA LEU A 65 13.16 -5.84 -20.46
C LEU A 65 12.10 -4.75 -20.65
N GLU A 66 11.88 -3.87 -19.67
CA GLU A 66 10.97 -2.73 -19.79
C GLU A 66 11.39 -1.80 -20.95
N LEU A 67 12.66 -1.42 -21.00
CA LEU A 67 13.20 -0.56 -22.07
C LEU A 67 13.10 -1.25 -23.44
N GLY A 68 13.43 -2.54 -23.49
CA GLY A 68 13.33 -3.35 -24.70
C GLY A 68 11.89 -3.49 -25.18
N CYS A 69 10.92 -3.69 -24.27
CA CYS A 69 9.50 -3.75 -24.62
C CYS A 69 9.01 -2.39 -25.14
N LYS A 70 9.42 -1.29 -24.50
CA LYS A 70 9.10 0.07 -24.96
C LYS A 70 9.71 0.36 -26.33
N HIS A 71 10.92 -0.12 -26.60
CA HIS A 71 11.60 0.07 -27.88
C HIS A 71 10.99 -0.80 -28.99
N ALA A 72 10.72 -2.08 -28.71
CA ALA A 72 10.15 -3.03 -29.68
C ALA A 72 8.62 -2.91 -29.82
N HIS A 73 7.98 -2.00 -29.07
CA HIS A 73 6.54 -1.84 -28.97
C HIS A 73 5.86 -3.18 -28.64
N CYS A 74 6.50 -4.00 -27.80
CA CYS A 74 5.99 -5.32 -27.47
C CYS A 74 4.77 -5.17 -26.57
N ARG A 75 3.62 -5.70 -27.02
CA ARG A 75 2.34 -5.66 -26.29
C ARG A 75 1.83 -7.02 -25.85
N TYR A 76 2.46 -8.09 -26.31
CA TYR A 76 1.99 -9.43 -26.04
C TYR A 76 2.47 -9.92 -24.67
N ARG A 77 1.54 -9.96 -23.71
CA ARG A 77 1.82 -10.15 -22.27
C ARG A 77 2.58 -11.43 -21.97
N TRP A 78 2.09 -12.56 -22.50
CA TRP A 78 2.70 -13.87 -22.31
C TRP A 78 4.12 -13.94 -22.87
N PHE A 79 4.36 -13.28 -23.99
CA PHE A 79 5.66 -13.29 -24.63
C PHE A 79 6.67 -12.41 -23.88
N ALA A 80 6.31 -11.19 -23.51
CA ALA A 80 7.18 -10.34 -22.70
C ALA A 80 7.47 -10.96 -21.32
N GLY A 81 6.45 -11.51 -20.66
CA GLY A 81 6.61 -12.25 -19.41
C GLY A 81 7.50 -13.49 -19.57
N GLY A 82 7.29 -14.25 -20.65
CA GLY A 82 8.10 -15.43 -20.98
C GLY A 82 9.57 -15.11 -21.27
N ILE A 83 9.86 -14.01 -21.97
CA ILE A 83 11.24 -13.52 -22.15
C ILE A 83 11.85 -13.18 -20.80
N GLY A 84 11.13 -12.47 -19.92
CA GLY A 84 11.60 -12.15 -18.57
C GLY A 84 11.92 -13.40 -17.75
N GLY A 85 11.01 -14.38 -17.74
CA GLY A 85 11.22 -15.63 -17.03
C GLY A 85 12.38 -16.45 -17.57
N THR A 86 12.53 -16.49 -18.91
CA THR A 86 13.65 -17.17 -19.57
C THR A 86 14.98 -16.49 -19.24
N ALA A 87 15.03 -15.15 -19.27
CA ALA A 87 16.21 -14.39 -18.87
C ALA A 87 16.57 -14.60 -17.39
N GLY A 88 15.58 -14.60 -16.51
CA GLY A 88 15.75 -14.94 -15.09
C GLY A 88 16.33 -16.34 -14.88
N PHE A 89 15.79 -17.33 -15.59
CA PHE A 89 16.27 -18.70 -15.57
C PHE A 89 17.71 -18.82 -16.08
N VAL A 90 18.03 -18.17 -17.21
CA VAL A 90 19.40 -18.13 -17.77
C VAL A 90 20.38 -17.46 -16.81
N CYS A 91 19.99 -16.36 -16.16
CA CYS A 91 20.82 -15.71 -15.16
C CYS A 91 21.14 -16.65 -13.99
N TYR A 92 20.13 -17.35 -13.48
CA TYR A 92 20.30 -18.25 -12.34
C TYR A 92 21.13 -19.49 -12.67
N LEU A 93 20.90 -20.12 -13.82
CA LEU A 93 21.78 -21.20 -14.28
C LEU A 93 23.19 -20.70 -14.62
N GLY A 94 23.29 -19.50 -15.16
CA GLY A 94 24.54 -18.82 -15.46
C GLY A 94 25.40 -18.65 -14.22
N TYR A 95 24.80 -18.25 -13.09
CA TYR A 95 25.48 -18.17 -11.79
C TYR A 95 26.23 -19.47 -11.46
N TYR A 96 25.54 -20.61 -11.47
CA TYR A 96 26.16 -21.90 -11.18
C TYR A 96 27.16 -22.32 -12.25
N TYR A 97 26.85 -22.10 -13.53
CA TYR A 97 27.74 -22.47 -14.63
C TYR A 97 29.07 -21.71 -14.55
N PHE A 98 29.03 -20.39 -14.34
CA PHE A 98 30.25 -19.58 -14.21
C PHE A 98 31.06 -19.90 -12.96
N GLU A 99 30.41 -20.31 -11.86
CA GLU A 99 31.14 -20.80 -10.67
C GLU A 99 31.75 -22.19 -10.92
N MET A 100 31.04 -23.08 -11.62
CA MET A 100 31.49 -24.42 -11.98
C MET A 100 32.74 -24.37 -12.87
N ILE A 101 32.74 -23.58 -13.94
CA ILE A 101 33.90 -23.49 -14.86
C ILE A 101 35.16 -22.96 -14.16
N GLN A 102 35.02 -22.15 -13.11
CA GLN A 102 36.16 -21.63 -12.33
C GLN A 102 36.74 -22.67 -11.37
N LYS A 103 35.99 -23.75 -11.10
CA LYS A 103 36.42 -24.87 -10.24
C LYS A 103 36.86 -26.10 -11.04
N LEU A 104 36.49 -26.20 -12.32
CA LEU A 104 36.90 -27.30 -13.20
C LEU A 104 38.29 -27.07 -13.80
N PRO A 105 39.03 -28.13 -14.16
CA PRO A 105 40.26 -28.02 -14.93
C PRO A 105 40.02 -27.35 -16.30
N PRO A 106 41.00 -26.60 -16.84
CA PRO A 106 40.92 -26.05 -18.19
C PRO A 106 40.61 -27.13 -19.24
N GLY A 107 39.74 -26.81 -20.19
CA GLY A 107 39.28 -27.73 -21.25
C GLY A 107 38.01 -28.52 -20.93
N MET A 108 37.45 -28.37 -19.72
CA MET A 108 36.17 -28.97 -19.32
C MET A 108 35.00 -27.97 -19.28
N GLU A 109 35.18 -26.75 -19.80
CA GLU A 109 34.20 -25.66 -19.68
C GLU A 109 32.87 -26.01 -20.38
N TRP A 110 32.92 -26.80 -21.45
CA TRP A 110 31.75 -27.20 -22.25
C TRP A 110 30.87 -28.29 -21.61
N ARG A 111 31.26 -28.83 -20.44
CA ARG A 111 30.57 -29.93 -19.75
C ARG A 111 29.34 -29.47 -18.96
N ILE A 112 28.34 -28.95 -19.69
CA ILE A 112 27.05 -28.49 -19.12
C ILE A 112 26.31 -29.64 -18.42
N ASP A 113 26.57 -30.89 -18.81
CA ASP A 113 26.04 -32.09 -18.18
C ASP A 113 26.41 -32.24 -16.69
N LEU A 114 27.48 -31.58 -16.23
CA LEU A 114 27.90 -31.58 -14.83
C LEU A 114 27.12 -30.60 -13.95
N LEU A 115 26.38 -29.66 -14.55
CA LEU A 115 25.72 -28.57 -13.84
C LEU A 115 24.72 -29.05 -12.76
N PRO A 116 23.84 -30.05 -12.99
CA PRO A 116 22.94 -30.54 -11.95
C PRO A 116 23.69 -31.12 -10.75
N GLY A 117 24.78 -31.85 -11.00
CA GLY A 117 25.64 -32.40 -9.95
C GLY A 117 26.33 -31.31 -9.14
N PHE A 118 26.77 -30.24 -9.82
CA PHE A 118 27.38 -29.08 -9.16
C PHE A 118 26.38 -28.31 -8.28
N ILE A 119 25.14 -28.10 -8.76
CA ILE A 119 24.07 -27.49 -7.95
C ILE A 119 23.79 -28.33 -6.71
N HIS A 120 23.67 -29.66 -6.85
CA HIS A 120 23.48 -30.55 -5.72
C HIS A 120 24.65 -30.48 -4.72
N PHE A 121 25.88 -30.45 -5.23
CA PHE A 121 27.08 -30.28 -4.40
C PHE A 121 27.04 -28.98 -3.60
N LYS A 122 26.67 -27.85 -4.21
CA LYS A 122 26.53 -26.55 -3.54
C LYS A 122 25.47 -26.60 -2.44
N LEU A 123 24.29 -27.12 -2.76
CA LEU A 123 23.20 -27.28 -1.78
C LEU A 123 23.62 -28.13 -0.57
N ALA A 124 24.44 -29.16 -0.77
CA ALA A 124 24.90 -30.03 0.30
C ALA A 124 26.04 -29.45 1.15
N ASN A 125 26.88 -28.57 0.58
CA ASN A 125 28.15 -28.19 1.20
C ASN A 125 28.27 -26.70 1.55
N ASP A 126 27.43 -25.83 0.99
CA ASP A 126 27.52 -24.40 1.27
C ASP A 126 27.05 -24.07 2.69
N VAL A 127 27.76 -23.14 3.34
CA VAL A 127 27.48 -22.67 4.69
C VAL A 127 27.07 -21.21 4.62
N ILE A 128 25.79 -20.92 4.90
CA ILE A 128 25.27 -19.55 4.93
C ILE A 128 25.81 -18.82 6.17
N GLN A 129 26.67 -17.84 5.93
CA GLN A 129 27.26 -16.99 6.95
C GLN A 129 26.37 -15.79 7.23
N ILE A 130 26.25 -15.39 8.51
CA ILE A 130 25.56 -14.15 8.88
C ILE A 130 26.55 -12.99 8.71
N PHE A 131 26.16 -12.02 7.89
CA PHE A 131 26.84 -10.73 7.76
C PHE A 131 26.66 -9.96 9.09
N ASP A 132 27.73 -9.39 9.66
CA ASP A 132 27.76 -8.46 10.83
C ASP A 132 28.07 -8.93 12.27
N PHE A 133 28.73 -10.07 12.52
CA PHE A 133 29.34 -10.29 13.85
C PHE A 133 30.77 -10.84 13.77
N PRO A 134 31.82 -9.98 13.71
CA PRO A 134 33.19 -10.44 13.89
C PRO A 134 33.34 -11.04 15.30
N GLY A 135 33.43 -12.37 15.36
CA GLY A 135 33.78 -13.12 16.58
C GLY A 135 32.70 -14.02 17.19
N ILE A 136 31.42 -13.93 16.78
CA ILE A 136 30.34 -14.69 17.43
C ILE A 136 29.52 -15.43 16.38
N GLY A 137 29.87 -16.70 16.09
CA GLY A 137 28.90 -17.67 15.56
C GLY A 137 29.13 -18.31 14.19
N ASN A 138 30.21 -17.98 13.45
CA ASN A 138 30.49 -18.64 12.16
C ASN A 138 31.44 -19.85 12.24
N GLN A 139 32.18 -20.05 13.34
CA GLN A 139 33.29 -21.02 13.36
C GLN A 139 32.90 -22.51 13.41
N ASN A 140 31.63 -22.88 13.57
CA ASN A 140 31.21 -24.30 13.62
C ASN A 140 29.87 -24.56 12.92
N ARG A 141 29.46 -23.70 11.98
CA ARG A 141 28.22 -23.94 11.25
C ARG A 141 28.42 -25.07 10.26
N GLN A 142 27.65 -26.14 10.44
CA GLN A 142 27.55 -27.20 9.45
C GLN A 142 26.62 -26.76 8.30
N PRO A 143 26.88 -27.21 7.07
CA PRO A 143 25.97 -26.97 5.96
C PRO A 143 24.61 -27.60 6.28
N SER A 144 23.54 -26.90 5.92
CA SER A 144 22.18 -27.41 6.07
C SER A 144 21.52 -27.45 4.71
N PHE A 145 21.41 -28.67 4.16
CA PHE A 145 20.78 -28.91 2.88
C PHE A 145 19.37 -28.31 2.79
N PHE A 146 18.59 -28.41 3.86
CA PHE A 146 17.24 -27.84 3.91
C PHE A 146 17.24 -26.32 3.78
N PHE A 147 18.07 -25.62 4.57
CA PHE A 147 18.13 -24.16 4.50
C PHE A 147 18.69 -23.68 3.17
N ASN A 148 19.73 -24.33 2.65
CA ASN A 148 20.28 -24.02 1.33
C ASN A 148 19.20 -24.18 0.25
N CYS A 149 18.47 -25.30 0.25
CA CYS A 149 17.37 -25.52 -0.69
C CYS A 149 16.29 -24.44 -0.58
N LEU A 150 15.91 -24.03 0.63
CA LEU A 150 14.92 -22.98 0.85
C LEU A 150 15.39 -21.62 0.30
N PHE A 151 16.60 -21.19 0.65
CA PHE A 151 17.15 -19.91 0.19
C PHE A 151 17.36 -19.90 -1.32
N GLU A 152 17.91 -20.98 -1.88
CA GLU A 152 18.14 -21.10 -3.32
C GLU A 152 16.82 -21.14 -4.12
N SER A 153 15.80 -21.83 -3.59
CA SER A 153 14.46 -21.80 -4.18
C SER A 153 13.87 -20.39 -4.16
N ALA A 154 14.10 -19.62 -3.09
CA ALA A 154 13.65 -18.24 -3.00
C ALA A 154 14.41 -17.34 -3.98
N GLU A 155 15.74 -17.48 -4.09
CA GLU A 155 16.56 -16.75 -5.07
C GLU A 155 16.12 -17.05 -6.50
N PHE A 156 15.95 -18.33 -6.84
CA PHE A 156 15.42 -18.77 -8.12
C PHE A 156 14.06 -18.17 -8.43
N ALA A 157 13.14 -18.23 -7.46
CA ALA A 157 11.81 -17.65 -7.60
C ALA A 157 11.87 -16.15 -7.86
N PHE A 158 12.73 -15.39 -7.16
CA PHE A 158 12.91 -13.96 -7.43
C PHE A 158 13.51 -13.69 -8.81
N CYS A 159 14.55 -14.43 -9.19
CA CYS A 159 15.20 -14.35 -10.50
C CYS A 159 14.22 -14.52 -11.65
N ILE A 160 13.23 -15.41 -11.53
CA ILE A 160 12.23 -15.65 -12.57
C ILE A 160 11.02 -14.74 -12.42
N ALA A 161 10.40 -14.70 -11.25
CA ALA A 161 9.10 -14.07 -11.04
C ALA A 161 9.19 -12.56 -11.22
N PHE A 162 10.28 -11.93 -10.78
CA PHE A 162 10.40 -10.47 -10.86
C PHE A 162 10.49 -9.98 -12.33
N PRO A 163 11.46 -10.41 -13.16
CA PRO A 163 11.52 -9.98 -14.55
C PRO A 163 10.28 -10.39 -15.36
N SER A 164 9.73 -11.59 -15.12
CA SER A 164 8.47 -12.03 -15.74
C SER A 164 7.32 -11.05 -15.44
N SER A 165 7.19 -10.64 -14.18
CA SER A 165 6.16 -9.70 -13.74
C SER A 165 6.35 -8.31 -14.34
N VAL A 166 7.60 -7.86 -14.46
CA VAL A 166 7.90 -6.57 -15.12
C VAL A 166 7.49 -6.62 -16.60
N GLY A 167 7.93 -7.63 -17.37
CA GLY A 167 7.53 -7.80 -18.77
C GLY A 167 6.01 -7.91 -18.94
N TRP A 168 5.35 -8.66 -18.07
CA TRP A 168 3.91 -8.79 -18.03
C TRP A 168 3.18 -7.48 -17.71
N SER A 169 3.71 -6.70 -16.77
CA SER A 169 3.07 -5.45 -16.34
C SER A 169 3.21 -4.34 -17.38
N GLN A 170 4.37 -4.25 -18.05
CA GLN A 170 4.62 -3.21 -19.06
C GLN A 170 3.68 -3.33 -20.26
N THR A 171 3.36 -4.56 -20.66
CA THR A 171 2.41 -4.87 -21.72
C THR A 171 0.95 -4.59 -21.35
N LYS A 172 0.64 -4.16 -20.11
CA LYS A 172 -0.69 -3.66 -19.74
C LYS A 172 -0.92 -2.20 -20.15
N LYS A 173 0.15 -1.43 -20.41
CA LYS A 173 0.03 -0.04 -20.87
C LYS A 173 -0.53 0.00 -22.28
N PHE A 174 -1.38 0.97 -22.56
CA PHE A 174 -1.94 1.12 -23.90
C PHE A 174 -0.95 1.85 -24.81
N PHE A 175 -0.97 1.51 -26.09
CA PHE A 175 -0.11 2.09 -27.12
C PHE A 175 -1.00 2.53 -28.28
N SER A 176 -0.83 3.78 -28.71
CA SER A 176 -1.49 4.32 -29.90
C SER A 176 -0.64 4.03 -31.13
N LEU A 177 -1.18 3.27 -32.09
CA LEU A 177 -0.49 2.99 -33.35
C LEU A 177 -0.37 4.25 -34.22
N GLU A 178 -1.38 5.11 -34.18
CA GLU A 178 -1.46 6.34 -34.96
C GLU A 178 -0.42 7.36 -34.47
N ALA A 179 -0.33 7.56 -33.15
CA ALA A 179 0.68 8.44 -32.54
C ALA A 179 2.06 7.79 -32.43
N ARG A 180 2.16 6.45 -32.57
CA ARG A 180 3.37 5.64 -32.30
C ARG A 180 3.96 5.87 -30.90
N GLU A 181 3.09 6.11 -29.92
CA GLU A 181 3.46 6.45 -28.55
C GLU A 181 2.69 5.60 -27.54
N TRP A 182 3.32 5.38 -26.38
CA TRP A 182 2.65 4.80 -25.22
C TRP A 182 1.72 5.83 -24.60
N MET A 183 0.48 5.42 -24.33
CA MET A 183 -0.52 6.28 -23.72
C MET A 183 -0.17 6.56 -22.26
N THR A 184 -0.50 7.78 -21.82
CA THR A 184 -0.44 8.18 -20.42
C THR A 184 -1.70 7.72 -19.72
N ARG A 185 -1.54 7.13 -18.54
CA ARG A 185 -2.65 6.72 -17.68
C ARG A 185 -2.86 7.74 -16.57
N GLU A 186 -4.08 8.25 -16.46
CA GLU A 186 -4.53 9.03 -15.31
C GLU A 186 -5.65 8.26 -14.60
N THR A 187 -5.79 8.43 -13.28
CA THR A 187 -6.76 7.66 -12.49
C THR A 187 -7.54 8.59 -11.57
N PHE A 188 -8.86 8.42 -11.53
CA PHE A 188 -9.71 9.00 -10.49
C PHE A 188 -10.47 7.92 -9.74
N TYR A 189 -10.96 8.28 -8.56
CA TYR A 189 -11.53 7.35 -7.59
C TYR A 189 -12.93 7.80 -7.20
N LEU A 190 -13.92 6.90 -7.33
CA LEU A 190 -15.28 7.10 -6.82
C LEU A 190 -15.63 6.09 -5.73
N SER A 191 -16.71 6.35 -5.00
CA SER A 191 -17.22 5.47 -3.94
C SER A 191 -17.33 4.01 -4.40
N PRO A 192 -16.96 3.01 -3.56
CA PRO A 192 -17.06 1.59 -3.91
C PRO A 192 -18.45 1.21 -4.45
N GLY A 193 -18.49 0.33 -5.46
CA GLY A 193 -19.72 -0.12 -6.10
C GLY A 193 -20.22 0.83 -7.20
N SER A 194 -19.55 1.95 -7.47
CA SER A 194 -19.98 2.91 -8.48
C SER A 194 -19.67 2.46 -9.91
N GLY A 195 -18.87 1.41 -10.10
CA GLY A 195 -18.42 0.93 -11.41
C GLY A 195 -19.58 0.49 -12.31
N LEU A 196 -20.52 -0.28 -11.77
CA LEU A 196 -21.71 -0.72 -12.51
C LEU A 196 -22.65 0.43 -12.88
N GLY A 197 -22.89 1.35 -11.94
CA GLY A 197 -23.70 2.54 -12.21
C GLY A 197 -23.08 3.43 -13.28
N PHE A 198 -21.75 3.59 -13.25
CA PHE A 198 -21.03 4.32 -14.29
C PHE A 198 -21.17 3.62 -15.65
N ALA A 199 -20.99 2.29 -15.72
CA ALA A 199 -21.15 1.53 -16.95
C ALA A 199 -22.56 1.66 -17.57
N GLN A 200 -23.60 1.66 -16.73
CA GLN A 200 -24.98 1.91 -17.17
C GLN A 200 -25.14 3.35 -17.68
N SER A 201 -24.55 4.34 -17.00
CA SER A 201 -24.59 5.74 -17.45
C SER A 201 -23.92 5.95 -18.81
N LEU A 202 -22.82 5.23 -19.06
CA LEU A 202 -22.11 5.23 -20.34
C LEU A 202 -22.98 4.63 -21.46
N THR A 203 -23.67 3.53 -21.17
CA THR A 203 -24.62 2.88 -22.10
C THR A 203 -25.76 3.83 -22.48
N ASN A 204 -26.22 4.64 -21.53
CA ASN A 204 -27.41 5.49 -21.67
C ASN A 204 -27.10 6.93 -22.11
N GLY A 205 -25.83 7.28 -22.35
CA GLY A 205 -25.42 8.67 -22.67
C GLY A 205 -25.63 9.67 -21.52
N ARG A 206 -25.63 9.21 -20.27
CA ARG A 206 -25.91 10.03 -19.06
C ARG A 206 -24.71 10.13 -18.12
N VAL A 207 -23.49 10.16 -18.68
CA VAL A 207 -22.24 10.19 -17.91
C VAL A 207 -22.13 11.48 -17.06
N SER A 208 -22.53 12.62 -17.62
CA SER A 208 -22.52 13.91 -16.92
C SER A 208 -23.45 13.91 -15.69
N GLU A 209 -24.68 13.44 -15.84
CA GLU A 209 -25.65 13.29 -14.74
C GLU A 209 -25.17 12.32 -13.64
N PHE A 210 -24.47 11.26 -14.04
CA PHE A 210 -23.86 10.33 -13.09
C PHE A 210 -22.74 11.02 -12.31
N LEU A 211 -21.81 11.68 -13.00
CA LEU A 211 -20.66 12.34 -12.36
C LEU A 211 -21.03 13.56 -11.50
N ALA A 212 -22.16 14.21 -11.80
CA ALA A 212 -22.72 15.27 -10.97
C ALA A 212 -23.24 14.74 -9.62
N ARG A 213 -23.74 13.50 -9.59
CA ARG A 213 -24.23 12.82 -8.37
C ARG A 213 -23.18 11.95 -7.69
N ALA A 214 -22.14 11.56 -8.42
CA ALA A 214 -21.13 10.64 -7.94
C ALA A 214 -20.33 11.26 -6.79
N VAL A 215 -20.25 10.52 -5.69
CA VAL A 215 -19.48 10.91 -4.52
C VAL A 215 -18.01 10.49 -4.75
N PRO A 216 -17.04 11.42 -4.66
CA PRO A 216 -15.62 11.07 -4.70
C PRO A 216 -15.28 10.03 -3.62
N ALA A 217 -14.35 9.13 -3.92
CA ALA A 217 -13.95 8.13 -2.94
C ALA A 217 -13.29 8.77 -1.71
N ASP A 218 -13.63 8.25 -0.55
CA ASP A 218 -13.06 8.68 0.72
C ASP A 218 -11.74 7.97 1.04
N ASP A 219 -11.67 6.69 0.66
CA ASP A 219 -10.51 5.81 0.79
C ASP A 219 -10.20 5.22 -0.59
N VAL A 220 -8.99 5.54 -1.08
CA VAL A 220 -8.45 5.09 -2.38
C VAL A 220 -8.40 3.56 -2.46
N ARG A 221 -8.18 2.88 -1.33
CA ARG A 221 -8.06 1.40 -1.31
C ARG A 221 -9.39 0.70 -1.43
N SER A 222 -10.46 1.36 -0.97
CA SER A 222 -11.83 0.87 -1.13
C SER A 222 -12.56 1.52 -2.31
N ALA A 223 -11.87 2.28 -3.16
CA ALA A 223 -12.50 2.99 -4.26
C ALA A 223 -12.75 2.10 -5.47
N SER A 224 -13.74 2.48 -6.28
CA SER A 224 -13.78 2.08 -7.67
C SER A 224 -12.76 2.93 -8.44
N ASN A 225 -11.86 2.28 -9.18
CA ASN A 225 -10.79 2.93 -9.94
C ASN A 225 -11.24 3.17 -11.37
N TYR A 226 -11.00 4.38 -11.87
CA TYR A 226 -11.30 4.75 -13.24
C TYR A 226 -10.01 5.22 -13.91
N HIS A 227 -9.46 4.36 -14.74
CA HIS A 227 -8.22 4.60 -15.48
C HIS A 227 -8.54 5.13 -16.87
N LEU A 228 -8.04 6.31 -17.18
CA LEU A 228 -8.12 6.92 -18.49
C LEU A 228 -6.76 6.88 -19.16
N ASP A 229 -6.69 6.22 -20.31
CA ASP A 229 -5.50 6.07 -21.12
C ASP A 229 -5.63 6.97 -22.38
N TYR A 230 -4.74 7.95 -22.53
CA TYR A 230 -4.75 8.92 -23.65
C TYR A 230 -3.33 9.31 -24.10
N VAL A 231 -3.19 9.86 -25.31
CA VAL A 231 -1.91 10.39 -25.83
C VAL A 231 -1.67 11.77 -25.22
N SER A 232 -0.51 11.96 -24.57
CA SER A 232 -0.19 13.21 -23.83
C SER A 232 0.76 14.14 -24.59
N ASN A 233 0.95 13.94 -25.89
CA ASN A 233 1.86 14.77 -26.67
C ASN A 233 1.35 16.22 -26.72
N ALA A 234 2.22 17.19 -26.46
CA ALA A 234 1.87 18.61 -26.43
C ALA A 234 1.54 19.17 -27.82
N SER A 235 2.05 18.55 -28.89
CA SER A 235 1.88 19.04 -30.27
C SER A 235 0.55 18.67 -30.92
N THR A 236 -0.21 17.73 -30.34
CA THR A 236 -1.44 17.19 -30.95
C THR A 236 -2.57 17.16 -29.94
N SER A 237 -3.80 17.33 -30.41
CA SER A 237 -4.94 17.28 -29.50
C SER A 237 -5.17 15.86 -28.99
N PRO A 238 -5.34 15.63 -27.66
CA PRO A 238 -5.73 14.31 -27.15
C PRO A 238 -7.01 13.77 -27.79
N LEU A 239 -7.87 14.64 -28.34
CA LEU A 239 -9.10 14.27 -29.04
C LEU A 239 -8.88 13.74 -30.46
N GLU A 240 -7.70 13.96 -31.06
CA GLU A 240 -7.35 13.41 -32.38
C GLU A 240 -7.08 11.90 -32.32
N TYR A 241 -6.78 11.37 -31.13
CA TYR A 241 -6.49 9.96 -30.91
C TYR A 241 -7.57 9.28 -30.06
N PRO A 242 -7.71 7.95 -30.15
CA PRO A 242 -8.58 7.20 -29.26
C PRO A 242 -8.19 7.39 -27.79
N ILE A 243 -9.17 7.74 -26.95
CA ILE A 243 -9.05 7.74 -25.49
C ILE A 243 -9.80 6.53 -24.96
N TYR A 244 -9.15 5.74 -24.11
CA TYR A 244 -9.74 4.52 -23.56
C TYR A 244 -9.97 4.64 -22.05
N LEU A 245 -11.09 4.07 -21.60
CA LEU A 245 -11.44 3.99 -20.19
C LEU A 245 -11.45 2.54 -19.70
N THR A 246 -10.80 2.31 -18.57
CA THR A 246 -10.89 1.06 -17.80
C THR A 246 -11.48 1.37 -16.43
N VAL A 247 -12.52 0.64 -16.03
CA VAL A 247 -13.18 0.78 -14.73
C VAL A 247 -13.00 -0.51 -13.95
N GLU A 248 -12.37 -0.39 -12.78
CA GLU A 248 -12.22 -1.48 -11.82
C GLU A 248 -13.06 -1.15 -10.59
N ASP A 249 -13.78 -2.12 -10.08
CA ASP A 249 -14.65 -1.94 -8.91
C ASP A 249 -14.38 -3.04 -7.89
N LEU A 250 -14.61 -2.76 -6.61
CA LEU A 250 -14.43 -3.74 -5.55
C LEU A 250 -15.61 -4.68 -5.52
N SER A 251 -15.33 -5.93 -5.90
CA SER A 251 -16.30 -7.00 -5.78
C SER A 251 -16.13 -7.67 -4.40
N PRO A 252 -17.22 -7.93 -3.65
CA PRO A 252 -17.18 -8.75 -2.45
C PRO A 252 -16.96 -10.21 -2.84
N GLY A 253 -15.73 -10.52 -3.25
CA GLY A 253 -15.30 -11.86 -3.63
C GLY A 253 -14.98 -12.74 -2.42
N LYS A 254 -15.24 -14.04 -2.58
CA LYS A 254 -14.71 -15.08 -1.68
C LYS A 254 -13.56 -15.79 -2.38
N PHE A 255 -12.33 -15.61 -1.91
CA PHE A 255 -11.19 -16.39 -2.38
C PHE A 255 -10.91 -17.54 -1.41
N LEU A 256 -11.15 -18.77 -1.87
CA LEU A 256 -11.04 -20.08 -1.20
C LEU A 256 -11.84 -20.27 0.11
N TRP A 257 -11.87 -19.31 1.02
CA TRP A 257 -12.78 -19.20 2.19
C TRP A 257 -12.63 -17.84 2.91
N TRP A 258 -11.76 -16.94 2.41
CA TRP A 258 -11.53 -15.60 2.95
C TRP A 258 -12.31 -14.57 2.13
N ASN A 259 -12.97 -13.63 2.80
CA ASN A 259 -13.60 -12.46 2.18
C ASN A 259 -12.53 -11.40 1.87
N ILE A 260 -11.58 -11.73 0.98
CA ILE A 260 -10.59 -10.75 0.52
C ILE A 260 -11.22 -10.01 -0.65
N PRO A 261 -11.56 -8.71 -0.50
CA PRO A 261 -12.09 -7.94 -1.62
C PRO A 261 -11.03 -7.87 -2.71
N TYR A 262 -11.42 -8.13 -3.95
CA TYR A 262 -10.55 -7.97 -5.11
C TYR A 262 -11.16 -6.98 -6.09
N LEU A 263 -10.29 -6.25 -6.79
CA LEU A 263 -10.70 -5.37 -7.87
C LEU A 263 -11.13 -6.22 -9.06
N GLN A 264 -12.42 -6.14 -9.38
CA GLN A 264 -13.00 -6.72 -10.57
C GLN A 264 -13.05 -5.65 -11.66
N THR A 265 -12.47 -5.94 -12.83
CA THR A 265 -12.61 -5.06 -13.99
C THR A 265 -14.05 -5.11 -14.49
N VAL A 266 -14.77 -3.99 -14.36
CA VAL A 266 -16.16 -3.81 -14.84
C VAL A 266 -16.16 -3.45 -16.32
N LEU A 267 -15.28 -2.53 -16.71
CA LEU A 267 -15.07 -2.11 -18.10
C LEU A 267 -13.57 -2.16 -18.40
N SER A 268 -13.17 -2.69 -19.55
CA SER A 268 -11.75 -2.81 -19.91
C SER A 268 -11.46 -2.13 -21.23
N GLY A 269 -10.80 -0.98 -21.19
CA GLY A 269 -10.28 -0.29 -22.38
C GLY A 269 -11.35 0.06 -23.42
N ILE A 270 -12.48 0.63 -22.99
CA ILE A 270 -13.54 1.07 -23.90
C ILE A 270 -13.17 2.42 -24.49
N ARG A 271 -13.27 2.57 -25.83
CA ARG A 271 -13.09 3.86 -26.49
C ARG A 271 -14.22 4.82 -26.11
N LEU A 272 -13.86 6.02 -25.67
CA LEU A 272 -14.82 7.07 -25.33
C LEU A 272 -15.15 7.95 -26.54
N THR A 273 -16.38 8.45 -26.59
CA THR A 273 -16.78 9.49 -27.54
C THR A 273 -16.29 10.87 -27.09
N PRO A 274 -16.17 11.87 -27.99
CA PRO A 274 -15.80 13.24 -27.60
C PRO A 274 -16.71 13.84 -26.52
N GLU A 275 -18.01 13.59 -26.60
CA GLU A 275 -18.99 14.04 -25.60
C GLU A 275 -18.75 13.43 -24.22
N GLU A 276 -18.42 12.13 -24.17
CA GLU A 276 -18.07 11.45 -22.93
C GLU A 276 -16.76 11.98 -22.34
N ILE A 277 -15.77 12.26 -23.18
CA ILE A 277 -14.51 12.87 -22.77
C ILE A 277 -14.79 14.25 -22.14
N LEU A 278 -15.63 15.07 -22.79
CA LEU A 278 -16.04 16.38 -22.26
C LEU A 278 -16.86 16.28 -20.96
N ALA A 279 -17.58 15.18 -20.75
CA ALA A 279 -18.27 14.94 -19.48
C ALA A 279 -17.32 14.58 -18.33
N ILE A 280 -16.22 13.87 -18.61
CA ILE A 280 -15.33 13.33 -17.56
C ILE A 280 -14.06 14.15 -17.32
N TYR A 281 -13.56 14.93 -18.30
CA TYR A 281 -12.20 15.51 -18.24
C TYR A 281 -11.94 16.35 -16.99
N LYS A 282 -12.96 17.01 -16.43
CA LYS A 282 -12.83 17.81 -15.20
C LYS A 282 -12.34 17.00 -14.00
N ARG A 283 -12.52 15.67 -14.01
CA ARG A 283 -12.03 14.74 -12.97
C ARG A 283 -10.58 14.31 -13.18
N PHE A 284 -9.96 14.69 -14.29
CA PHE A 284 -8.62 14.30 -14.72
C PHE A 284 -7.75 15.54 -14.90
N PRO A 285 -7.07 16.04 -13.84
CA PRO A 285 -6.33 17.30 -13.88
C PRO A 285 -5.32 17.43 -15.04
N LYS A 286 -4.62 16.35 -15.40
CA LYS A 286 -3.63 16.40 -16.49
C LYS A 286 -4.31 16.47 -17.85
N LEU A 287 -5.33 15.65 -18.09
CA LEU A 287 -6.11 15.73 -19.33
C LEU A 287 -6.79 17.11 -19.46
N LYS A 288 -7.37 17.62 -18.36
CA LYS A 288 -7.98 18.96 -18.30
C LYS A 288 -7.00 20.04 -18.76
N LYS A 289 -5.81 20.08 -18.15
CA LYS A 289 -4.78 21.04 -18.51
C LYS A 289 -4.37 20.94 -19.98
N ASN A 290 -4.25 19.72 -20.52
CA ASN A 290 -3.89 19.52 -21.93
C ASN A 290 -5.01 20.03 -22.86
N LEU A 291 -6.28 19.71 -22.59
CA LEU A 291 -7.41 20.15 -23.40
C LEU A 291 -7.61 21.67 -23.35
N GLU A 292 -7.52 22.28 -22.16
CA GLU A 292 -7.64 23.73 -21.99
C GLU A 292 -6.55 24.52 -22.71
N SER A 293 -5.33 23.96 -22.79
CA SER A 293 -4.24 24.60 -23.52
C SER A 293 -4.44 24.62 -25.03
N GLN A 294 -5.36 23.80 -25.55
CA GLN A 294 -5.56 23.60 -26.99
C GLN A 294 -6.94 24.08 -27.48
N ILE A 295 -7.94 24.11 -26.60
CA ILE A 295 -9.32 24.49 -26.94
C ILE A 295 -9.72 25.69 -26.09
N SER A 296 -9.61 26.89 -26.67
CA SER A 296 -10.09 28.14 -26.05
C SER A 296 -11.60 28.08 -25.81
N GLY A 297 -12.06 28.44 -24.61
CA GLY A 297 -13.48 28.52 -24.26
C GLY A 297 -14.08 27.26 -23.62
N LEU A 298 -13.26 26.24 -23.28
CA LEU A 298 -13.75 25.01 -22.65
C LEU A 298 -14.42 25.24 -21.27
N ASP A 299 -14.01 26.29 -20.56
CA ASP A 299 -14.57 26.68 -19.25
C ASP A 299 -15.97 27.31 -19.34
N GLU A 300 -16.31 27.96 -20.47
CA GLU A 300 -17.60 28.65 -20.65
C GLU A 300 -18.77 27.67 -20.85
N ILE A 301 -18.48 26.45 -21.32
CA ILE A 301 -19.49 25.46 -21.72
C ILE A 301 -20.19 24.83 -20.49
N ASN A 302 -19.68 25.01 -19.27
CA ASN A 302 -20.26 24.34 -18.11
C ASN A 302 -19.99 25.08 -16.79
N PRO A 303 -20.70 26.21 -16.52
CA PRO A 303 -20.60 26.95 -15.27
C PRO A 303 -21.07 26.04 -14.14
N THR A 304 -20.11 25.58 -13.35
CA THR A 304 -20.40 24.76 -12.17
C THR A 304 -20.99 25.72 -11.14
N ALA A 305 -22.24 25.52 -10.74
CA ALA A 305 -22.93 26.37 -9.78
C ALA A 305 -22.04 26.54 -8.53
N PRO A 306 -21.68 27.77 -8.14
CA PRO A 306 -20.96 28.00 -6.89
C PRO A 306 -21.82 27.46 -5.73
N ASP A 307 -21.19 26.73 -4.82
CA ASP A 307 -21.83 26.14 -3.64
C ASP A 307 -22.62 27.20 -2.86
N ALA A 308 -23.94 27.27 -3.09
CA ALA A 308 -24.87 28.15 -2.37
C ALA A 308 -24.89 27.91 -0.84
N LEU A 309 -24.20 26.87 -0.37
CA LEU A 309 -23.95 26.60 1.04
C LEU A 309 -22.96 27.57 1.69
N GLU A 310 -22.13 28.29 0.92
CA GLU A 310 -21.06 29.13 1.50
C GLU A 310 -21.53 30.51 1.99
N ALA A 311 -22.70 30.97 1.54
CA ALA A 311 -23.21 32.30 1.91
C ALA A 311 -23.73 32.38 3.36
N ASN A 312 -24.08 31.25 3.99
CA ASN A 312 -24.60 31.20 5.37
C ASN A 312 -23.50 31.04 6.44
N LEU A 313 -22.23 31.34 6.12
CA LEU A 313 -21.09 31.03 6.99
C LEU A 313 -20.64 32.19 7.89
N LEU A 314 -21.14 33.40 7.69
CA LEU A 314 -20.58 34.61 8.29
C LEU A 314 -20.77 34.73 9.82
N ASP A 315 -21.69 33.97 10.42
CA ASP A 315 -22.04 34.10 11.85
C ASP A 315 -21.52 32.96 12.76
N ILE A 316 -20.67 32.06 12.25
CA ILE A 316 -20.23 30.88 13.02
C ILE A 316 -18.87 31.15 13.67
N GLU A 317 -18.81 31.11 15.00
CA GLU A 317 -17.56 31.19 15.76
C GLU A 317 -16.55 30.14 15.24
N PRO A 318 -15.38 30.55 14.73
CA PRO A 318 -14.41 29.62 14.17
C PRO A 318 -13.78 28.78 15.28
N ALA A 319 -13.33 27.58 14.92
CA ALA A 319 -12.50 26.79 15.80
C ALA A 319 -11.14 27.47 16.02
N THR A 320 -10.62 27.41 17.25
CA THR A 320 -9.28 27.92 17.56
C THR A 320 -8.29 26.78 17.68
N MET A 321 -7.09 27.01 17.14
CA MET A 321 -5.95 26.12 17.23
C MET A 321 -4.79 26.90 17.85
N GLU A 322 -4.38 26.52 19.05
CA GLU A 322 -3.26 27.14 19.73
C GLU A 322 -2.11 26.16 19.81
N ARG A 323 -0.90 26.67 19.61
CA ARG A 323 0.30 25.86 19.75
C ARG A 323 0.65 25.74 21.23
N ILE A 324 0.94 24.52 21.70
CA ILE A 324 1.36 24.26 23.08
C ILE A 324 2.63 25.06 23.40
N GLU A 325 2.77 25.49 24.66
CA GLU A 325 3.91 26.24 25.15
C GLU A 325 5.22 25.49 24.84
N PRO A 326 6.30 26.17 24.42
CA PRO A 326 7.52 25.53 23.94
C PRO A 326 8.14 24.51 24.91
N GLU A 327 7.97 24.70 26.21
CA GLU A 327 8.49 23.81 27.26
C GLU A 327 7.79 22.44 27.32
N PHE A 328 6.54 22.34 26.86
CA PHE A 328 5.75 21.10 26.85
C PHE A 328 5.56 20.51 25.45
N ARG A 329 5.96 21.25 24.42
CA ARG A 329 5.76 20.88 23.01
C ARG A 329 6.66 19.72 22.61
N GLY A 330 6.07 18.68 22.02
CA GLY A 330 6.83 17.52 21.54
C GLY A 330 7.43 16.66 22.66
N ALA A 331 7.00 16.87 23.91
CA ALA A 331 7.51 16.15 25.08
C ALA A 331 7.10 14.66 25.09
N VAL A 332 6.04 14.30 24.36
CA VAL A 332 5.62 12.91 24.12
C VAL A 332 6.40 12.33 22.93
N ARG A 333 6.43 13.03 21.79
CA ARG A 333 7.06 12.56 20.54
C ARG A 333 8.52 13.02 20.39
N THR A 334 9.33 12.70 21.40
CA THR A 334 10.80 12.90 21.36
C THR A 334 11.47 12.21 20.15
N SER A 335 12.71 12.57 19.80
CA SER A 335 13.44 11.99 18.66
C SER A 335 13.54 10.44 18.66
N GLY A 336 13.51 9.81 19.84
CA GLY A 336 13.50 8.34 19.99
C GLY A 336 12.11 7.69 20.00
N TYR A 337 11.04 8.48 19.88
CA TYR A 337 9.66 8.01 19.98
C TYR A 337 9.32 6.91 18.97
N GLN A 338 9.67 7.11 17.69
CA GLN A 338 9.35 6.15 16.62
C GLN A 338 10.01 4.80 16.88
N TRP A 339 11.28 4.79 17.29
CA TRP A 339 11.99 3.56 17.65
C TRP A 339 11.36 2.86 18.84
N LYS A 340 10.92 3.59 19.87
CA LYS A 340 10.22 3.02 21.02
C LYS A 340 8.88 2.38 20.62
N VAL A 341 8.10 3.05 19.77
CA VAL A 341 6.82 2.50 19.27
C VAL A 341 7.05 1.26 18.43
N ILE A 342 8.04 1.28 17.52
CA ILE A 342 8.41 0.11 16.71
C ILE A 342 8.85 -1.04 17.61
N ALA A 343 9.73 -0.79 18.58
CA ALA A 343 10.20 -1.80 19.52
C ALA A 343 9.04 -2.41 20.32
N LEU A 344 8.13 -1.59 20.84
CA LEU A 344 6.94 -2.06 21.57
C LEU A 344 6.01 -2.90 20.70
N ASN A 345 5.84 -2.54 19.42
CA ASN A 345 5.04 -3.32 18.47
C ASN A 345 5.72 -4.62 18.04
N MET A 346 7.05 -4.69 18.10
CA MET A 346 7.81 -5.90 17.75
C MET A 346 7.85 -6.93 18.90
N VAL A 347 7.51 -6.55 20.14
CA VAL A 347 7.59 -7.47 21.29
C VAL A 347 6.77 -8.75 21.05
N ASP A 348 5.55 -8.65 20.55
CA ASP A 348 4.69 -9.82 20.32
C ASP A 348 5.23 -10.70 19.17
N VAL A 349 5.83 -10.09 18.14
CA VAL A 349 6.51 -10.80 17.05
C VAL A 349 7.74 -11.54 17.57
N HIS A 350 8.52 -10.91 18.46
CA HIS A 350 9.67 -11.55 19.08
C HIS A 350 9.24 -12.71 19.98
N ILE A 351 8.18 -12.56 20.79
CA ILE A 351 7.64 -13.65 21.61
C ILE A 351 7.18 -14.82 20.73
N LEU A 352 6.48 -14.53 19.62
CA LEU A 352 6.08 -15.55 18.64
C LEU A 352 7.29 -16.30 18.08
N ARG A 353 8.33 -15.57 17.63
CA ARG A 353 9.54 -16.17 17.05
C ARG A 353 10.32 -16.97 18.07
N THR A 354 10.47 -16.46 19.30
CA THR A 354 11.12 -17.17 20.41
C THR A 354 10.35 -18.44 20.75
N GLY A 355 9.02 -18.39 20.81
CA GLY A 355 8.19 -19.56 21.05
C GLY A 355 8.34 -20.64 19.97
N GLY A 356 8.26 -20.24 18.70
CA GLY A 356 8.49 -21.14 17.56
C GLY A 356 9.90 -21.75 17.58
N GLY A 357 10.92 -20.95 17.86
CA GLY A 357 12.31 -21.40 17.99
C GLY A 357 12.50 -22.42 19.11
N LEU A 358 11.96 -22.17 20.30
CA LEU A 358 12.01 -23.09 21.44
C LEU A 358 11.26 -24.40 21.15
N GLY A 359 10.09 -24.32 20.50
CA GLY A 359 9.32 -25.50 20.11
C GLY A 359 10.08 -26.40 19.13
N LEU A 360 10.67 -25.80 18.09
CA LEU A 360 11.49 -26.52 17.11
C LEU A 360 12.76 -27.12 17.74
N LEU A 361 13.44 -26.36 18.58
CA LEU A 361 14.63 -26.80 19.29
C LEU A 361 14.31 -27.98 20.22
N GLY A 362 13.22 -27.89 20.99
CA GLY A 362 12.74 -28.97 21.85
C GLY A 362 12.39 -30.22 21.05
N GLY A 363 11.69 -30.09 19.92
CA GLY A 363 11.37 -31.20 19.03
C GLY A 363 12.63 -31.88 18.44
N TRP A 364 13.63 -31.08 18.05
CA TRP A 364 14.91 -31.59 17.59
C TRP A 364 15.64 -32.38 18.70
N PHE A 365 15.66 -31.87 19.92
CA PHE A 365 16.28 -32.59 21.04
C PHE A 365 15.53 -33.86 21.42
N VAL A 366 14.18 -33.86 21.47
CA VAL A 366 13.39 -35.08 21.75
C VAL A 366 13.69 -36.17 20.74
N LYS A 367 13.86 -35.81 19.45
CA LYS A 367 14.21 -36.76 18.39
C LYS A 367 15.58 -37.42 18.62
N ASN A 368 16.55 -36.68 19.16
CA ASN A 368 17.92 -37.17 19.35
C ASN A 368 18.18 -37.75 20.75
N ASN A 369 17.46 -37.30 21.77
CA ASN A 369 17.58 -37.72 23.17
C ASN A 369 16.25 -37.48 23.90
N PRO A 370 15.39 -38.51 24.02
CA PRO A 370 14.08 -38.39 24.66
C PRO A 370 14.24 -38.30 26.18
N SER A 371 14.55 -37.11 26.68
CA SER A 371 14.60 -36.77 28.11
C SER A 371 13.48 -35.79 28.48
N SER A 372 12.95 -35.91 29.70
CA SER A 372 11.86 -35.06 30.22
C SER A 372 12.08 -33.54 30.15
N PRO A 373 13.30 -32.96 30.32
CA PRO A 373 13.49 -31.51 30.17
C PRO A 373 13.21 -30.99 28.76
N MET A 374 13.24 -31.83 27.72
CA MET A 374 13.01 -31.41 26.34
C MET A 374 11.52 -31.25 26.02
N ALA A 375 10.66 -32.05 26.65
CA ALA A 375 9.20 -31.86 26.57
C ALA A 375 8.77 -30.51 27.17
N PHE A 376 9.47 -30.03 28.21
CA PHE A 376 9.23 -28.71 28.79
C PHE A 376 9.53 -27.57 27.81
N LEU A 377 10.63 -27.65 27.05
CA LEU A 377 10.96 -26.64 26.03
C LEU A 377 9.89 -26.56 24.93
N ILE A 378 9.34 -27.72 24.52
CA ILE A 378 8.22 -27.76 23.56
C ILE A 378 7.00 -27.06 24.15
N LEU A 379 6.62 -27.39 25.38
CA LEU A 379 5.46 -26.78 26.04
C LEU A 379 5.61 -25.26 26.17
N VAL A 380 6.76 -24.78 26.67
CA VAL A 380 7.06 -23.34 26.77
C VAL A 380 7.05 -22.68 25.39
N GLY A 381 7.64 -23.33 24.39
CA GLY A 381 7.66 -22.86 23.01
C GLY A 381 6.25 -22.67 22.44
N VAL A 382 5.38 -23.68 22.62
CA VAL A 382 3.98 -23.63 22.17
C VAL A 382 3.21 -22.52 22.89
N VAL A 383 3.34 -22.39 24.21
CA VAL A 383 2.65 -21.34 24.98
C VAL A 383 3.08 -19.94 24.51
N LEU A 384 4.39 -19.71 24.34
CA LEU A 384 4.90 -18.43 23.84
C LEU A 384 4.48 -18.16 22.39
N PHE A 385 4.50 -19.19 21.53
CA PHE A 385 4.06 -19.06 20.14
C PHE A 385 2.58 -18.67 20.06
N LEU A 386 1.72 -19.35 20.83
CA LEU A 386 0.29 -19.04 20.90
C LEU A 386 0.05 -17.65 21.49
N TYR A 387 0.75 -17.31 22.58
CA TYR A 387 0.64 -15.98 23.19
C TYR A 387 1.06 -14.87 22.20
N GLY A 388 2.21 -15.02 21.55
CA GLY A 388 2.69 -14.05 20.55
C GLY A 388 1.77 -13.95 19.34
N SER A 389 1.20 -15.08 18.89
CA SER A 389 0.24 -15.12 17.78
C SER A 389 -1.06 -14.42 18.15
N ILE A 390 -1.64 -14.73 19.31
CA ILE A 390 -2.89 -14.11 19.77
C ILE A 390 -2.69 -12.60 19.96
N ASN A 391 -1.59 -12.17 20.61
CA ASN A 391 -1.33 -10.75 20.81
C ASN A 391 -1.01 -10.00 19.52
N GLY A 392 -0.16 -10.58 18.65
CA GLY A 392 0.20 -9.96 17.39
C GLY A 392 -0.97 -9.84 16.40
N LEU A 393 -1.86 -10.83 16.38
CA LEU A 393 -3.01 -10.84 15.46
C LEU A 393 -4.20 -10.03 16.01
N PHE A 394 -4.57 -10.20 17.28
CA PHE A 394 -5.80 -9.60 17.82
C PHE A 394 -5.56 -8.27 18.54
N TYR A 395 -4.36 -8.00 19.02
CA TYR A 395 -4.03 -6.78 19.78
C TYR A 395 -2.87 -5.97 19.16
N PRO A 396 -2.84 -5.79 17.83
CA PRO A 396 -1.79 -4.99 17.22
C PRO A 396 -1.83 -3.58 17.80
N PHE A 397 -0.67 -3.06 18.18
CA PHE A 397 -0.48 -1.72 18.76
C PHE A 397 -0.98 -1.50 20.19
N HIS A 398 -1.55 -2.50 20.88
CA HIS A 398 -2.06 -2.30 22.25
C HIS A 398 -0.97 -1.77 23.21
N ARG A 399 0.22 -2.37 23.18
CA ARG A 399 1.35 -1.97 24.04
C ARG A 399 1.80 -0.54 23.76
N SER A 400 1.94 -0.16 22.49
CA SER A 400 2.37 1.18 22.10
C SER A 400 1.30 2.23 22.40
N HIS A 401 0.02 1.95 22.16
CA HIS A 401 -1.08 2.85 22.52
C HIS A 401 -1.21 3.06 24.02
N ARG A 402 -1.08 1.99 24.83
CA ARG A 402 -1.13 2.10 26.29
C ARG A 402 0.03 2.93 26.83
N TRP A 403 1.23 2.71 26.30
CA TRP A 403 2.41 3.51 26.65
C TRP A 403 2.21 4.98 26.24
N LEU A 404 1.76 5.23 25.01
CA LEU A 404 1.47 6.56 24.48
C LEU A 404 0.45 7.33 25.31
N SER A 405 -0.70 6.71 25.61
CA SER A 405 -1.76 7.36 26.39
C SER A 405 -1.29 7.69 27.81
N ARG A 406 -0.54 6.80 28.47
CA ARG A 406 0.06 7.09 29.78
C ARG A 406 1.03 8.26 29.71
N ARG A 407 1.96 8.21 28.75
CA ARG A 407 2.96 9.25 28.53
C ARG A 407 2.32 10.61 28.24
N LEU A 408 1.29 10.64 27.40
CA LEU A 408 0.53 11.84 27.10
C LEU A 408 -0.17 12.40 28.34
N LYS A 409 -0.85 11.56 29.12
CA LYS A 409 -1.50 11.97 30.37
C LYS A 409 -0.50 12.52 31.38
N GLU A 410 0.66 11.88 31.53
CA GLU A 410 1.76 12.35 32.38
C GLU A 410 2.24 13.74 31.97
N GLU A 411 2.50 13.98 30.69
CA GLU A 411 2.97 15.29 30.22
C GLU A 411 1.88 16.37 30.29
N ILE A 412 0.62 16.05 30.00
CA ILE A 412 -0.50 17.00 30.16
C ILE A 412 -0.72 17.36 31.63
N SER A 413 -0.53 16.43 32.57
CA SER A 413 -0.71 16.68 34.01
C SER A 413 0.27 17.72 34.58
N LYS A 414 1.38 18.00 33.89
CA LYS A 414 2.36 19.01 34.29
C LYS A 414 2.00 20.43 33.84
N ARG A 415 1.01 20.57 32.93
CA ARG A 415 0.61 21.87 32.38
C ARG A 415 -0.26 22.63 33.39
N LYS A 416 -0.08 23.95 33.48
CA LYS A 416 -0.78 24.79 34.46
C LYS A 416 -2.29 24.93 34.19
N ALA A 417 -2.69 24.94 32.92
CA ALA A 417 -4.08 25.15 32.50
C ALA A 417 -4.42 24.34 31.24
N PRO A 418 -4.44 23.00 31.30
CA PRO A 418 -4.82 22.19 30.15
C PRO A 418 -6.32 22.33 29.85
N TYR A 419 -6.70 22.34 28.57
CA TYR A 419 -8.11 22.30 28.13
C TYR A 419 -8.79 21.00 28.58
N VAL A 420 -8.02 19.91 28.60
CA VAL A 420 -8.49 18.59 29.01
C VAL A 420 -7.60 18.09 30.15
N ARG A 421 -8.19 17.86 31.32
CA ARG A 421 -7.45 17.31 32.45
C ARG A 421 -7.15 15.82 32.23
N ALA A 422 -5.93 15.40 32.57
CA ALA A 422 -5.48 14.02 32.33
C ALA A 422 -6.17 12.96 33.22
N ASP A 423 -6.69 13.38 34.37
CA ASP A 423 -7.37 12.58 35.39
C ASP A 423 -8.87 12.40 35.14
N ASP A 424 -9.42 13.11 34.15
CA ASP A 424 -10.85 13.09 33.84
C ASP A 424 -11.26 11.73 33.23
N PRO A 425 -12.30 11.06 33.77
CA PRO A 425 -12.72 9.73 33.31
C PRO A 425 -13.36 9.75 31.92
N ASP A 426 -13.88 10.89 31.46
CA ASP A 426 -14.64 11.02 30.21
C ASP A 426 -13.78 11.43 29.01
N VAL A 427 -12.45 11.28 29.12
CA VAL A 427 -11.50 11.66 28.07
C VAL A 427 -11.20 10.50 27.13
N TYR A 428 -11.24 10.80 25.83
CA TYR A 428 -10.80 9.90 24.78
C TYR A 428 -9.33 10.18 24.46
N SER A 429 -8.50 9.15 24.43
CA SER A 429 -7.17 9.26 23.85
C SER A 429 -7.31 9.13 22.34
N VAL A 430 -6.97 10.15 21.55
CA VAL A 430 -7.15 10.16 20.09
C VAL A 430 -5.85 10.55 19.36
N GLN A 431 -5.69 10.05 18.14
CA GLN A 431 -4.64 10.42 17.20
C GLN A 431 -5.27 11.27 16.11
N LEU A 432 -4.66 12.42 15.80
CA LEU A 432 -4.98 13.22 14.64
C LEU A 432 -4.07 12.79 13.49
N ILE A 433 -4.66 12.38 12.37
CA ILE A 433 -3.92 11.89 11.21
C ILE A 433 -4.36 12.70 9.98
N SER A 434 -3.43 13.30 9.25
CA SER A 434 -3.73 13.94 7.97
C SER A 434 -4.06 12.91 6.90
N ARG A 435 -4.90 13.32 5.95
CA ARG A 435 -5.19 12.53 4.75
C ARG A 435 -3.92 12.21 3.96
N GLU A 436 -2.95 13.13 3.94
CA GLU A 436 -1.64 12.95 3.29
C GLU A 436 -0.86 11.76 3.88
N ASN A 437 -0.93 11.56 5.20
CA ASN A 437 -0.25 10.41 5.81
C ASN A 437 -0.85 9.07 5.35
N PHE A 438 -2.16 8.98 5.12
CA PHE A 438 -2.77 7.78 4.51
C PHE A 438 -2.28 7.55 3.08
N LEU A 439 -2.26 8.61 2.25
CA LEU A 439 -1.82 8.54 0.85
C LEU A 439 -0.34 8.14 0.74
N ASN A 440 0.49 8.61 1.66
CA ASN A 440 1.93 8.32 1.71
C ASN A 440 2.27 6.99 2.41
N GLY A 441 1.29 6.15 2.74
CA GLY A 441 1.51 4.88 3.45
C GLY A 441 1.99 5.05 4.91
N ARG A 442 1.90 6.27 5.45
CA ARG A 442 2.26 6.64 6.83
C ARG A 442 1.03 6.74 7.74
N ALA A 443 -0.01 5.94 7.48
CA ALA A 443 -1.26 5.93 8.24
C ALA A 443 -1.09 5.65 9.76
N MET A 444 0.07 5.13 10.16
CA MET A 444 0.43 4.88 11.56
C MET A 444 1.24 6.03 12.21
N SER A 445 1.53 7.09 11.47
CA SER A 445 2.25 8.27 11.93
C SER A 445 1.26 9.42 12.15
N PRO A 446 0.79 9.63 13.40
CA PRO A 446 -0.14 10.73 13.68
C PRO A 446 0.58 12.08 13.62
N ASP A 447 -0.11 13.10 13.10
CA ASP A 447 0.36 14.49 13.13
C ASP A 447 0.36 15.04 14.54
N ASP A 448 -0.58 14.60 15.38
CA ASP A 448 -0.65 14.90 16.81
C ASP A 448 -1.33 13.77 17.60
N ILE A 449 -1.03 13.69 18.90
CA ILE A 449 -1.58 12.71 19.84
C ILE A 449 -2.25 13.49 20.97
N LEU A 450 -3.56 13.30 21.15
CA LEU A 450 -4.43 14.21 21.87
C LEU A 450 -5.27 13.49 22.94
N LEU A 451 -5.60 14.20 24.01
CA LEU A 451 -6.76 13.91 24.83
C LEU A 451 -7.94 14.74 24.34
N MET A 452 -9.09 14.12 24.11
CA MET A 452 -10.31 14.76 23.64
C MET A 452 -11.41 14.63 24.68
N LYS A 453 -12.14 15.72 24.93
CA LYS A 453 -13.31 15.76 25.79
C LYS A 453 -14.44 16.53 25.12
N PHE A 454 -15.66 16.06 25.31
CA PHE A 454 -16.87 16.80 24.96
C PHE A 454 -17.29 17.71 26.11
N ASP A 455 -17.31 19.02 25.88
CA ASP A 455 -17.90 19.99 26.79
C ASP A 455 -19.34 20.29 26.33
N GLU A 456 -20.28 19.48 26.82
CA GLU A 456 -21.68 19.57 26.42
C GLU A 456 -22.35 20.87 26.88
N ARG A 457 -21.86 21.47 27.97
CA ARG A 457 -22.38 22.71 28.54
C ARG A 457 -22.09 23.89 27.64
N HIS A 458 -20.85 23.99 27.16
CA HIS A 458 -20.44 25.08 26.26
C HIS A 458 -20.57 24.72 24.78
N LYS A 459 -21.01 23.49 24.46
CA LYS A 459 -21.13 22.98 23.08
C LYS A 459 -19.79 23.05 22.33
N LEU A 460 -18.73 22.56 22.98
CA LEU A 460 -17.37 22.52 22.44
C LEU A 460 -16.80 21.09 22.44
N ILE A 461 -15.90 20.81 21.50
CA ILE A 461 -14.91 19.74 21.60
C ILE A 461 -13.60 20.37 22.06
N LEU A 462 -13.09 19.93 23.20
CA LEU A 462 -11.80 20.33 23.73
C LEU A 462 -10.78 19.23 23.41
N MET A 463 -9.63 19.61 22.85
CA MET A 463 -8.53 18.67 22.62
C MET A 463 -7.22 19.26 23.11
N GLU A 464 -6.43 18.44 23.80
CA GLU A 464 -5.12 18.81 24.37
C GLU A 464 -4.06 17.83 23.85
N GLY A 465 -3.12 18.32 23.03
CA GLY A 465 -2.18 17.50 22.26
C GLY A 465 -0.73 17.62 22.70
N ASP A 466 0.16 16.99 21.95
CA ASP A 466 1.60 17.11 22.12
C ASP A 466 2.13 18.39 21.44
N GLU A 467 1.53 18.80 20.33
CA GLU A 467 1.92 20.01 19.58
C GLU A 467 0.91 21.15 19.70
N TYR A 468 -0.38 20.82 19.62
CA TYR A 468 -1.46 21.79 19.57
C TYR A 468 -2.56 21.46 20.58
N ARG A 469 -3.30 22.50 21.00
CA ARG A 469 -4.59 22.38 21.67
C ARG A 469 -5.67 23.02 20.81
N TYR A 470 -6.86 22.44 20.85
CA TYR A 470 -7.97 22.83 19.99
C TYR A 470 -9.22 23.09 20.83
N LYS A 471 -9.93 24.16 20.48
CA LYS A 471 -11.27 24.46 20.98
C LYS A 471 -12.20 24.57 19.78
N ILE A 472 -13.04 23.55 19.59
CA ILE A 472 -13.87 23.42 18.39
C ILE A 472 -15.34 23.55 18.79
N PRO A 473 -15.99 24.69 18.52
CA PRO A 473 -17.43 24.80 18.64
C PRO A 473 -18.13 23.78 17.74
N PHE A 474 -19.19 23.13 18.22
CA PHE A 474 -19.95 22.20 17.38
C PHE A 474 -20.48 22.87 16.10
N ALA A 475 -20.82 24.15 16.17
CA ALA A 475 -21.23 24.96 15.02
C ALA A 475 -20.13 25.09 13.94
N ALA A 476 -18.85 25.10 14.33
CA ALA A 476 -17.71 25.18 13.41
C ALA A 476 -17.48 23.87 12.63
N ILE A 477 -18.01 22.75 13.11
CA ILE A 477 -17.95 21.46 12.42
C ILE A 477 -18.98 21.49 11.31
N ARG A 478 -18.55 21.37 10.06
CA ARG A 478 -19.42 21.31 8.87
C ARG A 478 -19.91 19.90 8.61
N HIS A 479 -19.00 18.96 8.72
CA HIS A 479 -19.25 17.57 8.42
C HIS A 479 -18.57 16.69 9.46
N SER A 480 -19.30 15.67 9.94
CA SER A 480 -18.78 14.61 10.79
C SER A 480 -19.26 13.28 10.23
N ARG A 481 -18.32 12.46 9.80
CA ARG A 481 -18.62 11.10 9.32
C ARG A 481 -17.55 10.12 9.76
N VAL A 482 -17.94 8.88 9.96
CA VAL A 482 -17.00 7.79 10.16
C VAL A 482 -16.42 7.38 8.81
N GLN A 483 -15.10 7.26 8.75
CA GLN A 483 -14.36 6.74 7.60
C GLN A 483 -13.59 5.49 7.99
N ARG A 484 -13.56 4.54 7.06
CA ARG A 484 -12.75 3.33 7.13
C ARG A 484 -11.58 3.48 6.19
N PHE A 485 -10.39 3.17 6.67
CA PHE A 485 -9.19 3.03 5.87
C PHE A 485 -8.64 1.61 6.05
N LEU A 486 -8.28 0.95 4.96
CA LEU A 486 -7.61 -0.36 5.02
C LEU A 486 -6.09 -0.17 5.12
N LEU A 487 -5.42 -0.70 6.15
CA LEU A 487 -3.96 -0.55 6.31
C LEU A 487 -3.17 -1.55 5.45
N ASP A 488 -3.77 -2.68 5.12
CA ASP A 488 -3.22 -3.73 4.25
C ASP A 488 -4.17 -4.07 3.10
N GLN A 489 -3.66 -4.71 2.05
CA GLN A 489 -4.49 -5.19 0.92
C GLN A 489 -5.41 -6.33 1.33
N THR A 490 -5.02 -7.07 2.37
CA THR A 490 -5.79 -8.19 2.93
C THR A 490 -7.02 -7.74 3.71
N GLY A 491 -7.09 -6.47 4.11
CA GLY A 491 -8.21 -5.91 4.87
C GLY A 491 -8.28 -6.40 6.32
N PHE A 492 -7.22 -7.03 6.85
CA PHE A 492 -7.22 -7.49 8.24
C PHE A 492 -7.18 -6.33 9.22
N ILE A 493 -6.41 -5.29 8.88
CA ILE A 493 -6.22 -4.14 9.75
C ILE A 493 -7.03 -2.97 9.20
N GLU A 494 -8.22 -2.76 9.76
CA GLU A 494 -9.02 -1.58 9.49
C GLU A 494 -8.70 -0.46 10.49
N ILE A 495 -8.50 0.74 9.97
CA ILE A 495 -8.42 1.97 10.74
C ILE A 495 -9.75 2.69 10.57
N TRP A 496 -10.48 2.81 11.68
CA TRP A 496 -11.71 3.58 11.74
C TRP A 496 -11.42 4.94 12.34
N THR A 497 -11.78 6.00 11.63
CA THR A 497 -11.57 7.39 12.04
C THR A 497 -12.87 8.18 11.96
N VAL A 498 -13.00 9.22 12.76
CA VAL A 498 -14.02 10.25 12.59
C VAL A 498 -13.42 11.38 11.78
N ARG A 499 -13.89 11.55 10.54
CA ARG A 499 -13.54 12.68 9.68
C ARG A 499 -14.38 13.88 10.07
N LEU A 500 -13.71 14.93 10.49
CA LEU A 500 -14.28 16.25 10.73
C LEU A 500 -13.82 17.22 9.64
N ILE A 501 -14.75 17.97 9.07
CA ILE A 501 -14.44 19.18 8.30
C ILE A 501 -14.78 20.36 9.20
N VAL A 502 -13.75 21.08 9.65
CA VAL A 502 -13.87 22.12 10.68
C VAL A 502 -13.49 23.46 10.06
N HIS A 503 -14.24 24.51 10.40
CA HIS A 503 -13.93 25.87 10.05
C HIS A 503 -13.01 26.50 11.10
N PHE A 504 -11.82 26.90 10.68
CA PHE A 504 -10.86 27.71 11.43
C PHE A 504 -10.80 29.11 10.83
N GLU A 505 -10.12 30.05 11.51
CA GLU A 505 -9.88 31.40 11.00
C GLU A 505 -9.16 31.39 9.64
N ASP A 506 -8.17 30.52 9.47
CA ASP A 506 -7.39 30.36 8.22
C ASP A 506 -8.13 29.57 7.11
N GLY A 507 -9.41 29.21 7.32
CA GLY A 507 -10.22 28.46 6.37
C GLY A 507 -10.67 27.08 6.86
N ARG A 508 -10.99 26.17 5.94
CA ARG A 508 -11.48 24.84 6.29
C ARG A 508 -10.32 23.86 6.42
N LYS A 509 -10.35 23.04 7.47
CA LYS A 509 -9.37 21.97 7.69
C LYS A 509 -10.06 20.63 7.90
N GLU A 510 -9.52 19.60 7.25
CA GLU A 510 -9.91 18.21 7.49
C GLU A 510 -9.11 17.64 8.66
N MET A 511 -9.81 16.97 9.58
CA MET A 511 -9.22 16.29 10.72
C MET A 511 -9.72 14.84 10.73
N LEU A 512 -8.81 13.86 10.70
CA LEU A 512 -9.15 12.45 10.89
C LEU A 512 -8.77 12.04 12.30
N LEU A 513 -9.78 11.86 13.15
CA LEU A 513 -9.60 11.48 14.55
C LEU A 513 -9.71 9.96 14.70
N ARG A 514 -8.65 9.33 15.17
CA ARG A 514 -8.61 7.89 15.49
C ARG A 514 -8.53 7.70 16.99
N GLU A 515 -9.45 6.95 17.59
CA GLU A 515 -9.31 6.58 19.00
C GLU A 515 -8.11 5.63 19.22
N MET A 516 -7.27 5.95 20.21
CA MET A 516 -6.23 5.07 20.73
C MET A 516 -6.83 4.10 21.74
N GLU A 517 -6.89 2.83 21.34
CA GLU A 517 -7.37 1.78 22.22
C GLU A 517 -6.33 1.44 23.29
N THR A 518 -6.66 1.72 24.55
CA THR A 518 -5.80 1.48 25.72
C THR A 518 -6.27 0.33 26.60
N LYS A 519 -7.54 -0.07 26.47
CA LYS A 519 -8.12 -1.21 27.18
C LYS A 519 -7.80 -2.49 26.41
N LEU A 520 -7.49 -3.56 27.14
CA LEU A 520 -7.29 -4.89 26.56
C LEU A 520 -8.67 -5.51 26.31
N SER A 521 -9.45 -4.88 25.44
CA SER A 521 -10.72 -5.41 24.95
C SER A 521 -10.48 -6.09 23.62
N GLN A 522 -11.04 -7.29 23.45
CA GLN A 522 -11.07 -8.02 22.20
C GLN A 522 -12.04 -7.30 21.24
N ARG A 523 -11.66 -6.12 20.78
CA ARG A 523 -12.42 -5.38 19.77
C ARG A 523 -11.76 -5.63 18.42
N GLU A 524 -12.30 -6.65 17.77
CA GLU A 524 -12.29 -6.77 16.30
C GLU A 524 -12.61 -5.40 15.67
N ASN A 525 -12.33 -5.23 14.37
CA ASN A 525 -12.62 -4.00 13.64
C ASN A 525 -14.03 -3.41 13.91
N ARG A 526 -15.00 -4.27 14.25
CA ARG A 526 -16.34 -3.91 14.76
C ARG A 526 -16.31 -2.96 15.97
N GLY A 527 -15.48 -3.20 16.98
CA GLY A 527 -15.44 -2.36 18.18
C GLY A 527 -14.85 -0.97 17.91
N ARG A 528 -13.82 -0.88 17.06
CA ARG A 528 -13.27 0.40 16.59
C ARG A 528 -14.30 1.18 15.77
N LYS A 529 -15.05 0.50 14.91
CA LYS A 529 -16.18 1.05 14.18
C LYS A 529 -17.25 1.60 15.12
N ILE A 530 -17.64 0.84 16.15
CA ILE A 530 -18.65 1.26 17.13
C ILE A 530 -18.18 2.51 17.86
N THR A 531 -16.95 2.59 18.36
CA THR A 531 -16.50 3.81 19.04
C THR A 531 -16.44 5.01 18.10
N ALA A 532 -15.95 4.83 16.86
CA ALA A 532 -15.95 5.92 15.88
C ALA A 532 -17.38 6.41 15.57
N LEU A 533 -18.34 5.49 15.45
CA LEU A 533 -19.76 5.80 15.28
C LEU A 533 -20.34 6.53 16.49
N GLU A 534 -19.99 6.11 17.70
CA GLU A 534 -20.41 6.75 18.95
C GLU A 534 -19.89 8.19 19.04
N ILE A 535 -18.59 8.40 18.78
CA ILE A 535 -17.97 9.73 18.73
C ILE A 535 -18.67 10.60 17.67
N SER A 536 -18.82 10.10 16.43
CA SER A 536 -19.47 10.85 15.35
C SER A 536 -20.93 11.17 15.67
N ARG A 537 -21.69 10.23 16.23
CA ARG A 537 -23.08 10.43 16.63
C ARG A 537 -23.19 11.48 17.72
N ARG A 538 -22.33 11.42 18.75
CA ARG A 538 -22.30 12.43 19.83
C ARG A 538 -22.01 13.83 19.28
N ILE A 539 -21.10 13.94 18.31
CA ILE A 539 -20.83 15.20 17.59
C ILE A 539 -22.09 15.68 16.84
N GLN A 540 -22.76 14.81 16.09
CA GLN A 540 -23.97 15.17 15.33
C GLN A 540 -25.14 15.59 16.25
N THR A 541 -25.36 14.87 17.35
CA THR A 541 -26.38 15.20 18.35
C THR A 541 -26.12 16.57 18.98
N LEU A 542 -24.88 16.85 19.37
CA LEU A 542 -24.53 18.13 19.99
C LEU A 542 -24.54 19.32 19.00
N ARG A 543 -24.45 19.05 17.69
CA ARG A 543 -24.70 20.03 16.61
C ARG A 543 -26.18 20.36 16.42
N GLY A 544 -27.10 19.60 17.01
CA GLY A 544 -28.54 19.75 16.78
C GLY A 544 -29.01 19.20 15.44
N ILE A 545 -28.20 18.39 14.75
CA ILE A 545 -28.62 17.66 13.55
C ILE A 545 -29.31 16.39 14.04
N THR A 546 -30.63 16.43 14.16
CA THR A 546 -31.44 15.22 14.30
C THR A 546 -31.47 14.52 12.95
N ASP A 547 -30.79 13.38 12.84
CA ASP A 547 -30.81 12.50 11.67
C ASP A 547 -32.26 12.11 11.34
N SER A 548 -32.91 12.84 10.44
CA SER A 548 -34.20 12.44 9.87
C SER A 548 -34.06 11.43 8.73
N THR A 549 -32.82 11.05 8.36
CA THR A 549 -32.53 10.35 7.10
C THR A 549 -31.61 9.13 7.19
N ASN A 550 -31.31 8.58 8.38
CA ASN A 550 -30.59 7.31 8.48
C ASN A 550 -31.58 6.13 8.65
N PRO A 551 -31.93 5.39 7.59
CA PRO A 551 -32.53 4.07 7.74
C PRO A 551 -31.46 3.14 8.35
N THR A 552 -31.76 2.63 9.54
CA THR A 552 -30.96 1.60 10.25
C THR A 552 -30.73 0.35 9.42
#